data_AF-A0A7J7KA28-F1
#
_entry.id   AF-A0A7J7KA28-F1
#
_cell.length_a   1.000
_cell.length_b   1.000
_cell.length_c   1.000
_cell.angle_alpha   90.00
_cell.angle_beta   90.00
_cell.angle_gamma   90.00
#
_symmetry.space_group_name_H-M   'P 1'
#
loop_
_entity.id
_entity.type
_entity.pdbx_description
1 polymer ?
#
loop_
_entity_poly.entity_id
_entity_poly.type
_entity_poly.pdbx_seq_one_letter_code
_entity_poly.pdbx_strand_id
1 'polypeptide(L)'
;MFNNFTIYYRPAADFSNTMTVKFISLSVGNQTARLATLTTSSNLSAAEAEKKPEKTKFGPLKDEDRIFTNLYGRHDWKLKGAMSRGQWYKTKEIVLKGPEWIQGEVKESGLRGRGGAGFPTGLKWSFMNKPDDGR
;
A
#
# COMPACT_ATOMS: atom_id res chain seq x y z
N MET A 1 -31.50 35.46 16.09
CA MET A 1 -30.02 35.51 16.11
C MET A 1 -29.52 34.08 16.25
N PHE A 2 -28.73 33.59 15.29
CA PHE A 2 -28.14 32.25 15.34
C PHE A 2 -26.82 32.33 16.13
N ASN A 3 -26.77 31.70 17.31
CA ASN A 3 -25.53 31.59 18.08
C ASN A 3 -24.84 30.28 17.68
N ASN A 4 -23.80 30.36 16.87
CA ASN A 4 -22.98 29.20 16.51
C ASN A 4 -21.95 28.95 17.63
N PHE A 5 -22.11 27.84 18.36
CA PHE A 5 -21.15 27.40 19.36
C PHE A 5 -20.35 26.22 18.79
N THR A 6 -19.05 26.41 18.58
CA THR A 6 -18.14 25.36 18.07
C THR A 6 -17.44 24.71 19.25
N ILE A 7 -17.68 23.42 19.48
CA ILE A 7 -16.98 22.64 20.51
C ILE A 7 -15.91 21.81 19.81
N TYR A 8 -14.64 22.06 20.15
CA TYR A 8 -13.52 21.26 19.68
C TYR A 8 -13.31 20.08 20.64
N TYR A 9 -13.60 18.85 20.20
CA TYR A 9 -13.26 17.64 20.95
C TYR A 9 -11.90 17.12 20.45
N ARG A 10 -10.92 16.95 21.35
CA ARG A 10 -9.56 16.48 21.04
C ARG A 10 -9.42 15.02 21.49
N PRO A 11 -9.60 14.01 20.60
CA PRO A 11 -9.40 12.60 20.96
C PRO A 11 -7.91 12.29 21.14
N ALA A 12 -7.60 11.42 22.11
CA ALA A 12 -6.25 11.16 22.63
C ALA A 12 -5.39 10.20 21.77
N ALA A 13 -5.68 10.05 20.48
CA ALA A 13 -4.85 9.26 19.57
C ALA A 13 -5.04 9.76 18.14
N ASP A 14 -3.93 10.16 17.53
CA ASP A 14 -3.58 10.18 16.11
C ASP A 14 -4.66 10.50 15.05
N PHE A 15 -4.32 11.50 14.23
CA PHE A 15 -4.98 12.02 13.02
C PHE A 15 -6.24 12.91 13.18
N SER A 16 -6.19 14.04 12.47
CA SER A 16 -7.02 15.25 12.56
C SER A 16 -8.49 15.07 12.15
N ASN A 17 -9.28 14.35 12.95
CA ASN A 17 -10.72 14.27 12.77
C ASN A 17 -11.43 15.38 13.57
N THR A 18 -12.03 16.35 12.87
CA THR A 18 -12.85 17.40 13.47
C THR A 18 -14.33 17.01 13.44
N MET A 19 -14.92 16.71 14.59
CA MET A 19 -16.38 16.62 14.72
C MET A 19 -16.96 18.03 14.93
N THR A 20 -17.85 18.46 14.04
CA THR A 20 -18.63 19.70 14.24
C THR A 20 -20.08 19.35 14.51
N VAL A 21 -20.59 19.70 15.68
CA VAL A 21 -22.00 19.54 16.03
C VAL A 21 -22.70 20.87 15.79
N LYS A 22 -23.63 20.91 14.83
CA LYS A 22 -24.48 22.09 14.61
C LYS A 22 -25.81 21.88 15.31
N PHE A 23 -26.11 22.76 16.28
CA PHE A 23 -27.42 22.83 16.92
C PHE A 23 -28.28 23.82 16.17
N ILE A 24 -29.32 23.32 15.51
CA ILE A 24 -30.31 24.17 14.87
C ILE A 24 -31.51 24.22 15.81
N SER A 25 -31.72 25.36 16.45
CA SER A 25 -32.95 25.62 17.20
C SER A 25 -33.98 26.22 16.24
N LEU A 26 -35.03 25.45 15.95
CA LEU A 26 -36.21 25.96 15.26
C LEU A 26 -37.28 26.27 16.32
N SER A 27 -37.76 27.51 16.31
CA SER A 27 -38.89 27.96 17.12
C SER A 27 -40.08 28.13 16.19
N VAL A 28 -41.12 27.33 16.39
CA VAL A 28 -42.41 27.50 15.72
C VAL A 28 -43.44 27.75 16.81
N GLY A 29 -43.92 28.99 16.91
CA GLY A 29 -44.79 29.43 18.01
C GLY A 29 -44.11 29.36 19.38
N ASN A 30 -44.86 28.98 20.42
CA ASN A 30 -44.39 28.94 21.81
C ASN A 30 -43.64 27.64 22.18
N GLN A 31 -43.21 26.86 21.19
CA GLN A 31 -42.43 25.63 21.39
C GLN A 31 -41.09 25.71 20.66
N THR A 32 -40.00 25.42 21.39
CA THR A 32 -38.64 25.38 20.86
C THR A 32 -38.16 23.94 20.78
N ALA A 33 -37.86 23.46 19.57
CA ALA A 33 -37.27 22.14 19.34
C ALA A 33 -35.79 22.30 18.98
N ARG A 34 -34.92 21.53 19.65
CA ARG A 34 -33.47 21.49 19.37
C ARG A 34 -33.15 20.22 18.59
N LEU A 35 -32.81 20.37 17.31
CA LEU A 35 -32.30 19.29 16.48
C LEU A 35 -30.77 19.41 16.41
N ALA A 36 -30.08 18.34 16.82
CA ALA A 36 -28.63 18.23 16.74
C ALA A 36 -28.27 17.34 15.55
N THR A 37 -27.66 17.92 14.52
CA THR A 37 -27.15 17.16 13.38
C THR A 37 -25.66 16.93 13.58
N LEU A 38 -25.27 15.66 13.73
CA LEU A 38 -23.88 15.22 13.80
C LEU A 38 -23.38 14.99 12.38
N THR A 39 -22.45 15.84 11.93
CA THR A 39 -21.76 15.64 10.65
C THR A 39 -20.31 15.29 10.95
N THR A 40 -19.96 14.01 10.76
CA THR A 40 -18.57 13.55 10.84
C THR A 40 -17.94 13.72 9.47
N SER A 41 -17.08 14.74 9.34
CA SER A 41 -16.25 14.93 8.15
C SER A 41 -14.91 14.26 8.39
N SER A 42 -14.71 13.07 7.84
CA SER A 42 -13.38 12.46 7.75
C SER A 42 -12.64 13.08 6.56
N ASN A 43 -11.58 13.84 6.84
CA ASN A 43 -10.59 14.14 5.82
C ASN A 43 -9.76 12.88 5.60
N LEU A 44 -10.33 11.94 4.84
CA LEU A 44 -9.57 10.92 4.15
C LEU A 44 -8.82 11.65 3.03
N SER A 45 -7.69 12.25 3.39
CA SER A 45 -6.62 12.46 2.42
C SER A 45 -6.26 11.06 1.94
N ALA A 46 -6.80 10.70 0.78
CA ALA A 46 -6.32 9.58 0.01
C ALA A 46 -4.81 9.76 -0.06
N ALA A 47 -4.07 8.83 0.52
CA ALA A 47 -2.64 8.72 0.32
C ALA A 47 -2.45 8.72 -1.20
N GLU A 48 -1.92 9.83 -1.69
CA GLU A 48 -1.69 10.06 -3.11
C GLU A 48 -0.66 9.00 -3.52
N ALA A 49 -1.14 7.94 -4.16
CA ALA A 49 -0.28 6.90 -4.70
C ALA A 49 0.68 7.59 -5.67
N GLU A 50 1.96 7.67 -5.30
CA GLU A 50 3.02 8.21 -6.15
C GLU A 50 2.91 7.53 -7.52
N LYS A 51 2.47 8.30 -8.52
CA LYS A 51 2.27 7.81 -9.86
C LYS A 51 3.65 7.48 -10.44
N LYS A 52 4.00 6.19 -10.46
CA LYS A 52 5.25 5.64 -11.00
C LYS A 52 5.55 6.32 -12.35
N PRO A 53 6.76 6.87 -12.57
CA PRO A 53 7.03 7.68 -13.74
C PRO A 53 6.79 6.88 -15.03
N GLU A 54 5.86 7.34 -15.85
CA GLU A 54 5.56 6.76 -17.17
C GLU A 54 6.75 7.04 -18.10
N LYS A 55 7.65 6.06 -18.25
CA LYS A 55 8.79 6.17 -19.15
C LYS A 55 8.32 6.04 -20.60
N THR A 56 8.55 7.08 -21.40
CA THR A 56 8.19 7.15 -22.84
C THR A 56 9.28 6.62 -23.77
N LYS A 57 10.50 6.37 -23.25
CA LYS A 57 11.62 5.77 -23.94
C LYS A 57 12.12 4.55 -23.17
N PHE A 58 12.30 3.44 -23.88
CA PHE A 58 12.78 2.16 -23.35
C PHE A 58 14.14 1.82 -23.96
N GLY A 59 14.98 1.05 -23.27
CA GLY A 59 16.22 0.52 -23.85
C GLY A 59 17.48 0.70 -23.00
N PRO A 60 17.88 1.92 -22.61
CA PRO A 60 19.11 2.09 -21.84
C PRO A 60 18.89 1.58 -20.42
N LEU A 61 19.47 0.42 -20.11
CA LEU A 61 19.54 -0.14 -18.77
C LEU A 61 20.98 0.03 -18.27
N LYS A 62 21.15 0.67 -17.12
CA LYS A 62 22.47 0.82 -16.51
C LYS A 62 22.95 -0.51 -15.96
N ASP A 63 24.27 -0.64 -15.80
CA ASP A 63 24.86 -1.87 -15.23
C ASP A 63 24.43 -2.12 -13.79
N GLU A 64 24.20 -1.06 -13.01
CA GLU A 64 23.67 -1.13 -11.63
C GLU A 64 22.23 -1.66 -11.55
N ASP A 65 21.43 -1.47 -12.60
CA ASP A 65 20.03 -1.92 -12.67
C ASP A 65 19.91 -3.39 -13.10
N ARG A 66 21.03 -4.07 -13.40
CA ARG A 66 21.03 -5.47 -13.84
C ARG A 66 20.88 -6.41 -12.64
N ILE A 67 19.81 -7.19 -12.65
CA ILE A 67 19.60 -8.24 -11.63
C ILE A 67 20.63 -9.38 -11.77
N PHE A 68 21.03 -9.73 -12.99
CA PHE A 68 21.98 -10.81 -13.27
C PHE A 68 23.38 -10.26 -13.56
N THR A 69 24.11 -9.89 -12.51
CA THR A 69 25.42 -9.22 -12.60
C THR A 69 26.57 -10.14 -13.05
N ASN A 70 26.53 -11.44 -12.74
CA ASN A 70 27.55 -12.40 -13.17
C ASN A 70 27.11 -13.27 -14.35
N LEU A 71 26.42 -12.68 -15.33
CA LEU A 71 25.89 -13.43 -16.47
C LEU A 71 27.00 -14.09 -17.33
N TYR A 72 28.16 -13.45 -17.43
CA TYR A 72 29.28 -13.91 -18.27
C TYR A 72 30.32 -14.74 -17.50
N GLY A 73 30.09 -15.08 -16.23
CA GLY A 73 31.03 -15.87 -15.43
C GLY A 73 32.38 -15.20 -15.17
N ARG A 74 32.46 -13.87 -15.27
CA ARG A 74 33.68 -13.08 -15.00
C ARG A 74 34.04 -13.06 -13.52
N HIS A 75 33.08 -13.34 -12.65
CA HIS A 75 33.25 -13.45 -11.21
C HIS A 75 32.99 -14.89 -10.73
N ASP A 76 33.43 -15.20 -9.51
CA ASP A 76 33.23 -16.51 -8.91
C ASP A 76 31.73 -16.84 -8.79
N TRP A 77 31.33 -17.98 -9.36
CA TRP A 77 29.95 -18.49 -9.31
C TRP A 77 29.65 -19.22 -8.00
N LYS A 78 30.66 -19.53 -7.18
CA LYS A 78 30.49 -20.17 -5.88
C LYS A 78 29.82 -19.23 -4.88
N LEU A 79 29.46 -19.80 -3.72
CA LEU A 79 28.74 -19.10 -2.65
C LEU A 79 29.43 -17.80 -2.19
N LYS A 80 30.76 -17.81 -2.05
CA LYS A 80 31.53 -16.62 -1.64
C LYS A 80 31.36 -15.46 -2.62
N GLY A 81 31.49 -15.73 -3.93
CA GLY A 81 31.25 -14.73 -4.96
C GLY A 81 29.78 -14.31 -5.08
N ALA A 82 28.83 -15.21 -4.82
CA ALA A 82 27.41 -14.85 -4.78
C ALA A 82 27.10 -13.86 -3.65
N MET A 83 27.61 -14.12 -2.44
CA MET A 83 27.44 -13.23 -1.28
C MET A 83 28.05 -11.85 -1.53
N SER A 84 29.22 -11.77 -2.18
CA SER A 84 29.84 -10.46 -2.49
C SER A 84 29.04 -9.63 -3.50
N ARG A 85 28.15 -10.24 -4.28
CA ARG A 85 27.23 -9.56 -5.22
C ARG A 85 25.88 -9.20 -4.59
N GLY A 86 25.72 -9.39 -3.28
CA GLY A 86 24.46 -9.15 -2.58
C GLY A 86 23.43 -10.28 -2.70
N GLN A 87 23.79 -11.43 -3.29
CA GLN A 87 22.94 -12.62 -3.21
C GLN A 87 22.93 -13.13 -1.76
N TRP A 88 21.81 -13.73 -1.32
CA TRP A 88 21.59 -14.11 0.09
C TRP A 88 21.51 -12.93 1.08
N TYR A 89 21.44 -11.69 0.61
CA TYR A 89 21.24 -10.54 1.49
C TYR A 89 19.83 -10.53 2.07
N LYS A 90 19.72 -10.52 3.41
CA LYS A 90 18.46 -10.41 4.17
C LYS A 90 17.37 -11.42 3.79
N THR A 91 17.74 -12.57 3.22
CA THR A 91 16.78 -13.60 2.84
C THR A 91 15.98 -14.14 4.02
N LYS A 92 16.60 -14.23 5.20
CA LYS A 92 15.91 -14.59 6.45
C LYS A 92 14.78 -13.62 6.78
N GLU A 93 15.03 -12.31 6.68
CA GLU A 93 14.01 -11.27 6.95
C GLU A 93 12.87 -11.36 5.93
N ILE A 94 13.18 -11.59 4.66
CA ILE A 94 12.18 -11.74 3.59
C ILE A 94 11.25 -12.93 3.87
N VAL A 95 11.81 -14.08 4.26
CA VAL A 95 11.01 -15.28 4.56
C VAL A 95 10.11 -15.06 5.79
N LEU A 96 10.61 -14.35 6.81
CA LEU A 96 9.84 -14.07 8.03
C LEU A 96 8.64 -13.14 7.81
N LYS A 97 8.62 -12.33 6.74
CA LYS A 97 7.46 -11.49 6.40
C LYS A 97 6.24 -12.27 5.93
N GLY A 98 6.40 -13.57 5.61
CA GLY A 98 5.31 -14.45 5.23
C GLY A 98 4.97 -14.44 3.73
N PRO A 99 4.26 -15.48 3.26
CA PRO A 99 3.98 -15.68 1.84
C PRO A 99 3.03 -14.63 1.26
N GLU A 100 2.09 -14.08 2.04
CA GLU A 100 1.14 -13.05 1.60
C GLU A 100 1.88 -11.77 1.21
N TRP A 101 2.84 -11.34 2.02
CA TRP A 101 3.66 -10.16 1.75
C TRP A 101 4.48 -10.35 0.47
N ILE A 102 5.16 -11.49 0.34
CA ILE A 102 5.97 -11.80 -0.86
C ILE A 102 5.11 -11.81 -2.13
N GLN A 103 3.90 -12.38 -2.06
CA GLN A 103 2.97 -12.39 -3.20
C GLN A 103 2.50 -10.98 -3.57
N GLY A 104 2.24 -10.12 -2.58
CA GLY A 104 1.89 -8.71 -2.78
C GLY A 104 2.97 -7.96 -3.56
N GLU A 105 4.21 -8.03 -3.09
CA GLU A 105 5.37 -7.39 -3.73
C GLU A 105 5.57 -7.86 -5.18
N VAL A 106 5.42 -9.17 -5.44
CA VAL A 106 5.56 -9.71 -6.80
C VAL A 106 4.41 -9.26 -7.71
N LYS A 107 3.18 -9.13 -7.19
CA LYS A 107 2.04 -8.57 -7.93
C LYS A 107 2.28 -7.09 -8.26
N GLU A 108 2.73 -6.30 -7.29
CA GLU A 108 3.01 -4.87 -7.45
C GLU A 108 4.18 -4.60 -8.42
N SER A 109 5.19 -5.47 -8.42
CA SER A 109 6.31 -5.39 -9.37
C SER A 109 5.88 -5.51 -10.85
N GLY A 110 4.68 -6.03 -11.11
CA GLY A 110 4.19 -6.28 -12.48
C GLY A 110 4.95 -7.40 -13.19
N LEU A 111 5.61 -8.29 -12.45
CA LEU A 111 6.39 -9.38 -13.03
C LEU A 111 5.50 -10.35 -13.81
N ARG A 112 5.88 -10.58 -15.08
CA ARG A 112 5.25 -11.55 -15.97
C ARG A 112 6.18 -12.73 -16.23
N GLY A 113 5.61 -13.91 -16.45
CA GLY A 113 6.35 -15.14 -16.69
C GLY A 113 7.33 -15.00 -17.86
N ARG A 114 8.59 -15.41 -17.63
CA ARG A 114 9.68 -15.33 -18.63
C ARG A 114 9.84 -16.60 -19.49
N GLY A 115 8.93 -17.57 -19.37
CA GLY A 115 8.93 -18.81 -20.14
C GLY A 115 8.17 -18.76 -21.49
N GLY A 116 7.78 -17.57 -21.97
CA GLY A 116 7.11 -17.37 -23.26
C GLY A 116 5.61 -17.04 -23.17
N ALA A 117 4.86 -17.62 -22.22
CA ALA A 117 3.42 -17.36 -22.07
C ALA A 117 3.06 -15.98 -21.49
N GLY A 118 4.01 -15.31 -20.82
CA GLY A 118 3.78 -13.96 -20.27
C GLY A 118 2.69 -13.88 -19.18
N PHE A 119 2.32 -14.99 -18.54
CA PHE A 119 1.32 -15.01 -17.48
C PHE A 119 1.80 -14.25 -16.23
N PRO A 120 0.98 -13.41 -15.56
CA PRO A 120 1.40 -12.67 -14.38
C PRO A 120 1.88 -13.59 -13.25
N THR A 121 3.15 -13.45 -12.84
CA THR A 121 3.79 -14.40 -11.91
C THR A 121 3.16 -14.35 -10.52
N GLY A 122 2.88 -13.14 -10.01
CA GLY A 122 2.27 -12.98 -8.69
C GLY A 122 0.86 -13.58 -8.60
N LEU A 123 0.07 -13.49 -9.67
CA LEU A 123 -1.24 -14.14 -9.75
C LEU A 123 -1.11 -15.67 -9.79
N LYS A 124 -0.16 -16.18 -10.58
CA LYS A 124 0.11 -17.62 -10.68
C LYS A 124 0.41 -18.23 -9.31
N TRP A 125 1.21 -17.54 -8.50
CA TRP A 125 1.62 -18.02 -7.19
C TRP A 125 0.47 -18.01 -6.18
N SER A 126 -0.47 -17.06 -6.29
CA SER A 126 -1.63 -17.02 -5.38
C SER A 126 -2.59 -18.18 -5.52
N PHE A 127 -2.52 -18.98 -6.59
CA PHE A 127 -3.32 -20.20 -6.70
C PHE A 127 -2.93 -21.30 -5.70
N MET A 128 -1.73 -21.21 -5.11
CA MET A 128 -1.26 -22.20 -4.13
C MET A 128 -1.79 -21.94 -2.71
N ASN A 129 -2.12 -20.68 -2.39
CA ASN A 129 -2.73 -20.32 -1.10
C ASN A 129 -4.23 -20.54 -1.14
N LYS A 130 -4.68 -21.78 -1.40
CA LYS A 130 -6.08 -22.12 -1.26
C LYS A 130 -6.43 -22.09 0.24
N PRO A 131 -7.43 -21.30 0.67
CA PRO A 131 -8.07 -21.59 1.96
C PRO A 131 -8.62 -23.01 1.89
N ASP A 132 -8.52 -23.75 3.00
CA ASP A 132 -9.15 -25.05 3.14
C ASP A 132 -10.66 -24.85 2.95
N ASP A 133 -11.15 -25.17 1.75
CA ASP A 133 -12.57 -25.20 1.44
C ASP A 133 -13.07 -26.47 2.12
N GLY A 134 -13.43 -26.35 3.40
CA GLY A 134 -13.75 -27.44 4.33
C GLY A 134 -14.96 -28.27 3.90
N ARG A 135 -14.84 -28.92 2.75
CA ARG A 135 -15.86 -29.68 2.05
C ARG A 135 -15.30 -31.03 1.60
#